data_AF-A0A392M4C0-F1
#
_entry.id   AF-A0A392M4C0-F1
#
_cell.length_a   1.000
_cell.length_b   1.000
_cell.length_c   1.000
_cell.angle_alpha   90.00
_cell.angle_beta   90.00
_cell.angle_gamma   90.00
#
_symmetry.space_group_name_H-M   'P 1'
#
loop_
_entity.id
_entity.type
_entity.pdbx_description
1 polymer ?
#
loop_
_entity_poly.entity_id
_entity_poly.type
_entity_poly.pdbx_seq_one_letter_code
_entity_poly.pdbx_strand_id
1 'polypeptide(L)'
;MPQLPRQKELISSLRPYHATLVGESYLGRRRPVYDCTEMQIGAAKGFLSVLRSYLDSLCYNIRSHTITNVQSNDDKVSLLLKESFIGSFPYRDRPFMKEMKLGLNC
;
A
#
# COMPACT_ATOMS: atom_id res chain seq x y z
N MET A 1 5.51 -16.63 2.35
CA MET A 1 4.83 -15.46 1.75
C MET A 1 5.74 -14.80 0.74
N PRO A 2 5.23 -14.38 -0.42
CA PRO A 2 5.99 -13.64 -1.42
C PRO A 2 6.41 -12.26 -0.88
N GLN A 3 7.52 -11.74 -1.39
CA GLN A 3 8.04 -10.42 -1.00
C GLN A 3 7.26 -9.29 -1.66
N LEU A 4 7.12 -8.18 -0.95
CA LEU A 4 6.50 -6.96 -1.49
C LEU A 4 7.32 -6.43 -2.69
N PRO A 5 6.66 -5.97 -3.77
CA PRO A 5 7.35 -5.28 -4.86
C PRO A 5 8.16 -4.10 -4.32
N ARG A 6 9.43 -3.97 -4.70
CA ARG A 6 10.32 -2.90 -4.20
C ARG A 6 10.41 -2.81 -2.66
N GLN A 7 10.30 -3.94 -1.95
CA GLN A 7 10.32 -3.98 -0.48
C GLN A 7 11.51 -3.22 0.15
N LYS A 8 12.71 -3.33 -0.42
CA LYS A 8 13.90 -2.66 0.10
C LYS A 8 13.77 -1.13 0.06
N GLU A 9 13.25 -0.60 -1.03
CA GLU A 9 13.01 0.85 -1.21
C GLU A 9 11.94 1.32 -0.23
N LEU A 10 10.83 0.58 -0.10
CA LEU A 10 9.77 0.87 0.86
C LEU A 10 10.31 0.92 2.30
N ILE A 11 11.06 -0.11 2.71
CA ILE A 11 11.65 -0.15 4.05
C ILE A 11 12.59 1.03 4.26
N SER A 12 13.44 1.35 3.28
CA SER A 12 14.35 2.50 3.37
C SER A 12 13.60 3.81 3.58
N SER A 13 12.50 4.03 2.87
CA SER A 13 11.67 5.23 2.99
C SER A 13 10.87 5.30 4.29
N LEU A 14 10.45 4.15 4.85
CA LEU A 14 9.73 4.08 6.12
C LEU A 14 10.63 4.17 7.35
N ARG A 15 11.89 3.75 7.23
CA ARG A 15 12.86 3.66 8.33
C ARG A 15 13.01 4.93 9.17
N PRO A 16 13.15 6.16 8.62
CA PRO A 16 13.31 7.35 9.44
C PRO A 16 12.09 7.61 10.32
N TYR A 17 10.88 7.49 9.76
CA TYR A 17 9.64 7.68 10.51
C TYR A 17 9.44 6.60 11.59
N HIS A 18 9.75 5.34 11.25
CA HIS A 18 9.71 4.24 12.21
C HIS A 18 10.69 4.46 13.38
N ALA A 19 11.92 4.92 13.10
CA ALA A 19 12.91 5.22 14.13
C ALA A 19 12.41 6.30 15.09
N THR A 20 11.81 7.38 14.56
CA THR A 20 11.22 8.46 15.39
C THR A 20 10.08 7.93 16.26
N LEU A 21 9.15 7.15 15.70
CA LEU A 21 8.01 6.60 16.44
C LEU A 21 8.47 5.66 17.57
N VAL A 22 9.45 4.80 17.30
CA VAL A 22 10.01 3.88 18.30
C VAL A 22 10.77 4.66 19.39
N GLY A 23 11.59 5.64 19.01
CA GLY A 23 12.32 6.49 19.95
C GLY A 23 11.39 7.22 20.92
N GLU A 24 10.35 7.86 20.38
CA GLU A 24 9.33 8.55 21.18
C GLU A 24 8.52 7.58 22.06
N SER A 25 8.25 6.35 21.59
CA SER A 25 7.56 5.33 22.40
C SER A 25 8.36 4.92 23.65
N TYR A 26 9.69 4.89 23.56
CA TYR A 26 10.58 4.57 24.69
C TYR A 26 10.58 5.69 25.74
N LEU A 27 10.55 6.95 25.29
CA LEU A 27 10.43 8.13 26.16
C LEU A 27 9.02 8.23 26.79
N GLY A 28 7.99 7.83 26.06
CA GLY A 28 6.59 7.84 26.49
C GLY A 28 6.27 6.85 27.61
N ARG A 29 7.02 5.74 27.74
CA ARG A 29 6.86 4.77 28.86
C ARG A 29 7.09 5.38 30.26
N ARG A 30 7.72 6.55 30.36
CA ARG A 30 7.96 7.27 31.62
C ARG A 30 6.90 8.34 31.92
N ARG A 31 5.90 8.55 31.04
CA ARG A 31 4.85 9.56 31.22
C ARG A 31 3.49 8.87 31.44
N PRO A 32 2.57 9.45 32.25
CA PRO A 32 1.18 9.02 32.25
C PRO A 32 0.62 9.18 30.83
N VAL A 33 0.20 8.07 30.22
CA VAL A 33 -0.12 8.00 28.79
C VAL A 33 -1.49 8.60 28.51
N TYR A 34 -1.56 9.61 27.63
CA TYR A 34 -2.69 9.79 26.70
C TYR A 34 -2.37 10.66 25.46
N ASP A 35 -1.40 11.58 25.52
CA ASP A 35 -1.19 12.53 24.42
C ASP A 35 -0.04 12.16 23.47
N CYS A 36 -0.35 12.10 22.18
CA CYS A 36 0.63 12.01 21.10
C CYS A 36 1.42 13.33 21.00
N THR A 37 2.75 13.25 20.93
CA THR A 37 3.58 14.43 20.69
C THR A 37 3.44 14.92 19.24
N GLU A 38 3.67 16.21 18.98
CA GLU A 38 3.68 16.73 17.60
C GLU A 38 4.68 15.98 16.72
N MET A 39 5.80 15.53 17.30
CA MET A 39 6.80 14.70 16.63
C MET A 39 6.25 13.33 16.25
N GLN A 40 5.53 12.65 17.16
CA GLN A 40 4.85 11.39 16.85
C GLN A 40 3.79 11.57 15.75
N ILE A 41 3.00 12.64 15.83
CA ILE A 41 1.97 12.95 14.83
C ILE A 41 2.62 13.18 13.45
N GLY A 42 3.69 13.98 13.39
CA GLY A 42 4.42 14.25 12.15
C GLY A 42 5.04 12.97 11.56
N ALA A 43 5.67 12.15 12.39
CA ALA A 43 6.27 10.89 11.96
C ALA A 43 5.20 9.89 11.48
N ALA A 44 4.07 9.77 12.18
CA ALA A 44 2.96 8.91 11.78
C ALA A 44 2.34 9.36 10.45
N LYS A 45 2.12 10.68 10.26
CA LYS A 45 1.62 11.24 9.00
C LYS A 45 2.58 10.95 7.84
N GLY A 46 3.89 11.15 8.05
CA GLY A 46 4.92 10.83 7.06
C GLY A 46 4.96 9.35 6.71
N PHE A 47 4.93 8.47 7.71
CA PHE A 47 4.89 7.02 7.53
C PHE A 47 3.67 6.59 6.69
N LEU A 48 2.48 7.07 7.05
CA LEU A 48 1.24 6.75 6.34
C LEU A 48 1.22 7.33 4.92
N SER A 49 1.81 8.51 4.71
CA SER A 49 1.93 9.11 3.39
C SER A 49 2.80 8.25 2.47
N VAL A 50 3.97 7.79 2.93
CA VAL A 50 4.84 6.88 2.17
C VAL A 50 4.12 5.58 1.85
N LEU A 51 3.44 4.98 2.84
CA LEU A 51 2.70 3.74 2.63
C LEU A 51 1.55 3.92 1.62
N ARG A 52 0.81 5.01 1.71
CA ARG A 52 -0.27 5.33 0.76
C ARG A 52 0.27 5.50 -0.65
N SER A 53 1.30 6.30 -0.85
CA SER A 53 1.91 6.50 -2.17
C SER A 53 2.47 5.19 -2.74
N TYR A 54 3.03 4.33 -1.89
CA TYR A 54 3.47 3.00 -2.31
C TYR A 54 2.31 2.15 -2.82
N LEU A 55 1.20 2.06 -2.07
CA LEU A 55 0.00 1.32 -2.47
C LEU A 55 -0.63 1.90 -3.74
N ASP A 56 -0.73 3.23 -3.84
CA ASP A 56 -1.23 3.91 -5.03
C ASP A 56 -0.37 3.56 -6.26
N SER A 57 0.95 3.46 -6.10
CA SER A 57 1.85 3.06 -7.20
C SER A 57 1.65 1.61 -7.66
N LEU A 58 1.20 0.71 -6.79
CA LEU A 58 0.84 -0.66 -7.17
C LEU A 58 -0.50 -0.72 -7.90
N CYS A 59 -1.39 0.24 -7.64
CA CYS A 59 -2.74 0.29 -8.22
C CYS A 59 -2.83 1.21 -9.44
N TYR A 60 -1.80 2.01 -9.73
CA TYR A 60 -1.84 3.10 -10.71
C TYR A 60 -2.29 2.65 -12.12
N ASN A 61 -1.89 1.45 -12.54
CA ASN A 61 -2.21 0.91 -13.86
C ASN A 61 -3.45 0.02 -13.90
N ILE A 62 -4.19 -0.16 -12.80
CA ILE A 62 -5.42 -0.98 -12.77
C ILE A 62 -6.36 -0.55 -13.91
N ARG A 63 -6.55 0.77 -14.10
CA ARG A 63 -7.44 1.32 -15.13
C ARG A 63 -7.07 0.89 -16.55
N SER A 64 -5.79 0.72 -16.85
CA SER A 64 -5.31 0.26 -18.16
C SER A 64 -5.59 -1.23 -18.41
N HIS A 65 -5.91 -1.97 -17.36
CA HIS A 65 -6.23 -3.39 -17.41
C HIS A 65 -7.71 -3.66 -17.08
N THR A 66 -8.55 -2.61 -17.00
CA THR A 66 -9.98 -2.72 -16.72
C THR A 66 -10.80 -2.44 -17.98
N ILE A 67 -11.73 -3.33 -18.30
CA ILE A 67 -12.75 -3.11 -19.34
C ILE A 67 -13.93 -2.41 -18.66
N THR A 68 -14.23 -1.17 -19.05
CA THR A 68 -15.21 -0.29 -18.37
C THR A 68 -16.60 -0.25 -19.03
N ASN A 69 -16.81 -0.98 -20.13
CA ASN A 69 -18.04 -0.89 -20.91
C ASN A 69 -18.57 -2.27 -21.30
N VAL A 70 -18.93 -3.06 -20.29
CA VAL A 70 -19.70 -4.29 -20.50
C VAL A 70 -21.14 -3.97 -20.11
N GLN A 71 -22.01 -3.77 -21.11
CA GLN A 71 -23.45 -3.61 -20.87
C GLN A 71 -24.03 -4.98 -20.51
N SER A 72 -24.15 -5.27 -19.23
CA SER A 72 -24.97 -6.36 -18.70
C SER A 72 -26.11 -5.74 -17.92
N ASN A 73 -27.33 -5.73 -18.49
CA ASN A 73 -28.56 -5.31 -17.81
C ASN A 73 -28.47 -3.97 -17.04
N ASP A 74 -28.23 -2.86 -17.74
CA ASP A 74 -28.20 -1.48 -17.21
C ASP A 74 -27.17 -1.14 -16.09
N ASP A 75 -26.53 -2.14 -15.50
CA ASP A 75 -25.44 -1.95 -14.55
C ASP A 75 -24.09 -1.86 -15.27
N LYS A 76 -23.39 -0.74 -15.08
CA LYS A 76 -22.00 -0.59 -15.55
C LYS A 76 -21.08 -1.48 -14.72
N VAL A 77 -20.79 -2.67 -15.23
CA VAL A 77 -19.79 -3.56 -14.64
C VAL A 77 -18.41 -3.27 -15.26
N SER A 78 -17.41 -3.12 -14.39
CA SER A 78 -16.00 -3.02 -14.79
C SER A 78 -15.29 -4.34 -14.54
N LEU A 79 -14.71 -4.95 -15.57
CA LEU A 79 -13.98 -6.22 -15.46
C LEU A 79 -12.47 -5.96 -15.45
N LEU A 80 -11.79 -6.33 -14.35
CA LEU A 80 -10.32 -6.31 -14.29
C LEU A 80 -9.73 -7.55 -14.98
N LEU A 81 -8.90 -7.34 -15.98
CA LEU A 81 -8.11 -8.38 -16.63
C LEU A 81 -6.91 -8.76 -15.75
N LYS A 82 -7.15 -9.63 -14.77
CA LYS A 82 -6.18 -10.00 -13.73
C LYS A 82 -4.80 -10.38 -14.28
N GLU A 83 -4.72 -11.28 -15.27
CA GLU A 83 -3.42 -11.72 -15.82
C GLU A 83 -2.70 -10.61 -16.60
N SER A 84 -3.46 -9.71 -17.26
CA SER A 84 -2.90 -8.54 -17.94
C SER A 84 -2.27 -7.57 -16.94
N PHE A 85 -3.00 -7.29 -15.85
CA PHE A 85 -2.52 -6.45 -14.75
C PHE A 85 -1.28 -7.05 -14.08
N ILE A 86 -1.31 -8.34 -13.73
CA ILE A 86 -0.16 -9.02 -13.11
C ILE A 86 1.04 -9.06 -14.07
N GLY A 87 0.81 -9.26 -15.37
CA GLY A 87 1.85 -9.28 -16.39
C GLY A 87 2.63 -7.97 -16.53
N SER A 88 2.02 -6.83 -16.16
CA SER A 88 2.67 -5.52 -16.18
C SER A 88 3.83 -5.37 -15.17
N PHE A 89 3.86 -6.19 -14.13
CA PHE A 89 4.91 -6.15 -13.10
C PHE A 89 6.14 -6.96 -13.54
N PRO A 90 7.35 -6.59 -13.06
CA PRO A 90 8.55 -7.40 -13.22
C PRO A 90 8.34 -8.83 -12.69
N TYR A 91 8.94 -9.84 -13.33
CA TYR A 91 8.71 -11.25 -13.00
C TYR A 91 8.84 -11.58 -11.50
N ARG A 92 9.83 -10.97 -10.83
CA ARG A 92 10.10 -11.11 -9.38
C ARG A 92 8.96 -10.62 -8.48
N ASP A 93 8.16 -9.67 -8.94
CA ASP A 93 7.11 -8.99 -8.17
C ASP A 93 5.73 -9.65 -8.40
N ARG A 94 5.57 -10.43 -9.48
CA ARG A 94 4.33 -11.12 -9.84
C ARG A 94 3.80 -12.12 -8.81
N PRO A 95 4.62 -12.91 -8.09
CA PRO A 95 4.13 -13.83 -7.07
C PRO A 95 3.31 -13.11 -5.99
N PHE A 96 3.77 -11.92 -5.56
CA PHE A 96 3.03 -11.10 -4.61
C PHE A 96 1.74 -10.57 -5.22
N MET A 97 1.78 -10.02 -6.43
CA MET A 97 0.59 -9.49 -7.09
C MET A 97 -0.48 -10.57 -7.37
N LYS A 98 -0.07 -11.84 -7.54
CA LYS A 98 -0.99 -12.99 -7.66
C LYS A 98 -1.70 -13.30 -6.35
N GLU A 99 -0.99 -13.21 -5.23
CA GLU A 99 -1.54 -13.43 -3.88
C GLU A 99 -2.26 -12.21 -3.31
N MET A 100 -1.99 -11.02 -3.85
CA MET A 100 -2.70 -9.79 -3.51
C MET A 100 -4.17 -9.99 -3.91
N LYS A 101 -4.96 -10.43 -2.93
CA LYS A 101 -6.41 -10.39 -2.99
C LYS A 101 -6.80 -8.92 -2.97
N LEU A 102 -6.71 -8.26 -4.12
CA LEU A 102 -7.63 -7.16 -4.40
C LEU A 102 -9.00 -7.74 -4.08
N GLY A 103 -9.71 -7.14 -3.13
CA GLY A 103 -11.08 -7.52 -2.75
C GLY A 103 -12.07 -7.22 -3.89
N LEU A 104 -11.74 -7.71 -5.09
CA LEU A 104 -12.55 -7.74 -6.30
C LEU A 104 -13.34 -9.05 -6.31
N ASN A 105 -13.92 -9.40 -5.16
CA ASN A 105 -15.15 -10.17 -5.20
C ASN A 105 -16.21 -9.14 -5.61
N CYS A 106 -16.41 -9.02 -6.92
CA CYS A 106 -17.69 -8.58 -7.46
C CYS A 106 -18.79 -9.48 -6.89
#